data_AF-A0A934TH36-F1
#
_entry.id   AF-A0A934TH36-F1
#
_cell.length_a   1.000
_cell.length_b   1.000
_cell.length_c   1.000
_cell.angle_alpha   90.00
_cell.angle_beta   90.00
_cell.angle_gamma   90.00
#
_symmetry.space_group_name_H-M   'P 1'
#
loop_
_entity.id
_entity.type
_entity.pdbx_description
1 polymer ?
#
loop_
_entity_poly.entity_id
_entity_poly.type
_entity_poly.pdbx_seq_one_letter_code
_entity_poly.pdbx_strand_id
1 'polypeptide(L)'
;MKTAKKLILFFSLFVSAGFSVLFTAAFINRLNLPYNSEGRYSEGIIVYHEQAVEVFGIISFVFIIITILLAYLLYKSLRKNN
;
A
#
# COMPACT_ATOMS: atom_id res chain seq x y z
N MET A 1 -1.63 27.40 -12.81
CA MET A 1 -2.18 26.66 -11.65
C MET A 1 -2.82 25.31 -11.99
N LYS A 2 -3.70 25.18 -13.01
CA LYS A 2 -4.38 23.89 -13.33
C LYS A 2 -3.41 22.76 -13.70
N THR A 3 -2.37 23.04 -14.47
CA THR A 3 -1.35 22.04 -14.87
C THR A 3 -0.48 21.60 -13.70
N ALA A 4 -0.03 22.52 -12.86
CA ALA A 4 0.73 22.21 -11.65
C ALA A 4 -0.07 21.30 -10.69
N LYS A 5 -1.37 21.57 -10.50
CA LYS A 5 -2.24 20.70 -9.69
C LYS A 5 -2.36 19.28 -10.26
N LYS A 6 -2.47 19.14 -11.59
CA LYS A 6 -2.48 17.82 -12.25
C LYS A 6 -1.16 17.08 -12.09
N LEU A 7 -0.03 17.79 -12.21
CA LEU A 7 1.29 17.23 -12.00
C LEU A 7 1.48 16.73 -10.56
N ILE A 8 1.04 17.52 -9.57
CA ILE A 8 1.05 17.13 -8.16
C ILE A 8 0.18 15.90 -7.94
N LEU A 9 -1.06 15.88 -8.46
CA LEU A 9 -1.95 14.72 -8.33
C LEU A 9 -1.37 13.46 -8.97
N PHE A 10 -0.74 13.59 -10.13
CA PHE A 10 -0.08 12.48 -10.81
C PHE A 10 1.11 11.96 -10.00
N PHE A 11 1.95 12.86 -9.47
CA PHE A 11 3.07 12.49 -8.62
C PHE A 11 2.60 11.81 -7.32
N SER A 12 1.59 12.36 -6.65
CA SER A 12 0.99 11.75 -5.45
C SER A 12 0.41 10.37 -5.74
N LEU A 13 -0.27 10.20 -6.89
CA LEU A 13 -0.77 8.89 -7.31
C LEU A 13 0.36 7.88 -7.50
N PHE A 14 1.42 8.28 -8.20
CA PHE A 14 2.57 7.42 -8.44
C PHE A 14 3.23 6.97 -7.13
N VAL A 15 3.48 7.89 -6.20
CA VAL A 15 4.05 7.58 -4.88
C VAL A 15 3.13 6.66 -4.07
N SER A 16 1.83 6.96 -4.01
CA SER A 16 0.85 6.14 -3.28
C SER A 16 0.76 4.71 -3.85
N ALA A 17 0.77 4.57 -5.18
CA ALA A 17 0.76 3.27 -5.83
C ALA A 17 2.03 2.46 -5.51
N GLY A 18 3.20 3.11 -5.51
CA GLY A 18 4.46 2.49 -5.11
C GLY A 18 4.43 1.95 -3.68
N PHE A 19 3.94 2.76 -2.72
CA PHE A 19 3.77 2.31 -1.34
C PHE A 19 2.75 1.19 -1.20
N SER A 20 1.62 1.26 -1.92
CA SER A 20 0.62 0.18 -1.93
C SER A 20 1.24 -1.16 -2.33
N VAL A 21 2.04 -1.18 -3.40
CA VAL A 21 2.75 -2.40 -3.83
C VAL A 21 3.74 -2.88 -2.77
N LEU A 22 4.58 -1.98 -2.24
CA LEU A 22 5.59 -2.33 -1.24
C LEU A 22 4.99 -2.92 0.03
N PHE A 23 3.97 -2.28 0.61
CA PHE A 23 3.33 -2.76 1.83
C PHE A 23 2.53 -4.04 1.60
N THR A 24 1.90 -4.20 0.43
CA THR A 24 1.21 -5.44 0.06
C THR A 24 2.19 -6.60 -0.09
N ALA A 25 3.33 -6.39 -0.74
CA ALA A 25 4.38 -7.41 -0.85
C ALA A 25 4.90 -7.82 0.55
N ALA A 26 5.15 -6.84 1.42
CA ALA A 26 5.58 -7.08 2.79
C ALA A 26 4.51 -7.81 3.64
N PHE A 27 3.23 -7.53 3.41
CA PHE A 27 2.11 -8.24 4.03
C PHE A 27 2.05 -9.70 3.57
N ILE A 28 2.10 -9.95 2.26
CA ILE A 28 2.07 -11.29 1.67
C ILE A 28 3.27 -12.11 2.13
N ASN A 29 4.49 -11.55 2.09
CA ASN A 29 5.69 -12.23 2.55
C ASN A 29 5.55 -12.69 4.01
N ARG A 30 4.98 -11.84 4.87
CA ARG A 30 4.75 -12.20 6.27
C ARG A 30 3.62 -13.22 6.43
N LEU A 31 2.55 -13.12 5.63
CA LEU A 31 1.46 -14.11 5.61
C LEU A 31 1.94 -15.51 5.21
N ASN A 32 2.97 -15.59 4.37
CA ASN A 32 3.55 -16.85 3.91
C ASN A 32 4.61 -17.43 4.84
N LEU A 33 4.97 -16.74 5.94
CA LEU A 33 5.90 -17.30 6.92
C LEU A 33 5.27 -18.53 7.60
N PRO A 34 6.03 -19.63 7.76
CA PRO A 34 5.56 -20.83 8.43
C PRO A 34 5.08 -20.52 9.83
N TYR A 35 3.90 -21.04 10.17
CA TYR A 35 3.21 -20.82 11.43
C TYR A 35 3.19 -22.14 12.22
N ASN A 36 3.57 -22.13 13.49
CA ASN A 36 3.30 -23.24 14.41
C ASN A 36 2.72 -22.71 15.73
N SER A 37 2.61 -23.57 16.74
CA SER A 37 2.07 -23.26 18.07
C SER A 37 2.78 -22.11 18.82
N GLU A 38 3.99 -21.71 18.43
CA GLU A 38 4.76 -20.62 19.04
C GLU A 38 4.81 -19.34 18.17
N GLY A 39 4.14 -19.33 17.01
CA GLY A 39 4.04 -18.16 16.11
C GLY A 39 4.66 -18.38 14.73
N ARG A 40 4.98 -17.27 14.03
CA ARG A 40 5.62 -17.30 12.69
C ARG A 40 7.14 -17.42 12.81
N TYR A 41 7.78 -18.23 11.96
CA TYR A 41 9.23 -18.39 11.94
C TYR A 41 9.86 -17.72 10.73
N SER A 42 10.99 -17.05 10.96
CA SER A 42 11.88 -16.58 9.90
C SER A 42 13.28 -17.07 10.25
N GLU A 43 13.90 -17.83 9.34
CA GLU A 43 15.29 -18.32 9.48
C GLU A 43 15.59 -19.08 10.78
N GLY A 44 14.63 -19.84 11.31
CA GLY A 44 14.81 -20.64 12.53
C GLY A 44 14.66 -19.86 13.84
N ILE A 45 14.33 -18.56 13.78
CA ILE A 45 14.03 -17.71 14.93
C ILE A 45 12.51 -17.48 14.98
N ILE A 46 11.92 -17.61 16.18
CA ILE A 46 10.52 -17.28 16.44
C ILE A 46 10.33 -15.77 16.27
N VAL A 47 9.50 -15.37 15.33
CA VAL A 47 9.12 -13.97 15.12
C VAL A 47 7.90 -13.68 15.98
N TYR A 48 8.14 -13.26 17.23
CA TYR A 48 7.10 -12.88 18.20
C TYR A 48 6.27 -11.63 17.79
N HIS A 49 6.56 -11.01 16.66
CA HIS A 49 5.85 -9.83 16.16
C HIS A 49 4.70 -10.21 15.23
N GLU A 50 3.76 -11.04 15.69
CA GLU A 50 2.53 -11.37 14.93
C GLU A 50 1.76 -10.09 14.52
N GLN A 51 1.77 -9.07 15.38
CA GLN A 51 1.19 -7.74 15.10
C GLN A 51 1.74 -7.08 13.84
N ALA A 52 2.95 -7.46 13.37
CA ALA A 52 3.50 -6.92 12.15
C ALA A 52 2.60 -7.27 10.94
N VAL A 53 2.08 -8.49 10.84
CA VAL A 53 1.23 -8.89 9.69
C VAL A 53 0.02 -7.97 9.57
N GLU A 54 -0.70 -7.76 10.67
CA GLU A 54 -1.89 -6.91 10.71
C GLU A 54 -1.54 -5.46 10.36
N VAL A 55 -0.44 -4.92 10.91
CA VAL A 55 0.02 -3.56 10.60
C VAL A 55 0.32 -3.39 9.12
N PHE A 56 1.04 -4.32 8.49
CA PHE A 56 1.32 -4.27 7.06
C PHE A 56 0.06 -4.39 6.20
N GLY A 57 -0.92 -5.21 6.63
CA GLY A 57 -2.22 -5.33 6.00
C GLY A 57 -3.04 -4.03 6.07
N ILE A 58 -3.13 -3.43 7.25
CA ILE A 58 -3.86 -2.15 7.47
C ILE A 58 -3.22 -1.04 6.64
N ILE A 59 -1.89 -0.91 6.68
CA ILE A 59 -1.17 0.11 5.91
C ILE A 59 -1.37 -0.11 4.40
N SER A 60 -1.24 -1.34 3.92
CA SER A 60 -1.52 -1.69 2.52
C SER A 60 -2.94 -1.27 2.11
N PHE A 61 -3.94 -1.62 2.90
CA PHE A 61 -5.34 -1.30 2.62
C PHE A 61 -5.59 0.20 2.54
N VAL A 62 -5.03 0.98 3.48
CA VAL A 62 -5.11 2.45 3.47
C VAL A 62 -4.49 3.03 2.19
N PHE A 63 -3.30 2.57 1.81
CA PHE A 63 -2.64 3.03 0.58
C PHE A 63 -3.42 2.63 -0.69
N ILE A 64 -4.07 1.46 -0.72
CA ILE A 64 -4.94 1.05 -1.84
C ILE A 64 -6.11 2.03 -1.98
N ILE A 65 -6.80 2.34 -0.88
CA ILE A 65 -7.93 3.29 -0.88
C ILE A 65 -7.46 4.67 -1.37
N ILE A 66 -6.35 5.18 -0.82
CA ILE A 66 -5.81 6.48 -1.23
C ILE A 66 -5.46 6.46 -2.73
N THR A 67 -4.86 5.37 -3.22
CA THR A 67 -4.50 5.21 -4.64
C THR A 67 -5.74 5.25 -5.53
N ILE A 68 -6.81 4.54 -5.16
CA ILE A 68 -8.09 4.54 -5.90
C ILE A 68 -8.70 5.95 -5.91
N LEU A 69 -8.73 6.64 -4.77
CA LEU A 69 -9.25 8.00 -4.66
C LEU A 69 -8.45 8.99 -5.52
N LEU A 70 -7.12 8.92 -5.47
CA LEU A 70 -6.25 9.75 -6.29
C LEU A 70 -6.43 9.48 -7.78
N ALA A 71 -6.55 8.21 -8.18
CA ALA A 71 -6.82 7.82 -9.56
C ALA A 71 -8.17 8.38 -10.04
N TYR A 72 -9.22 8.27 -9.22
CA TYR A 72 -10.53 8.84 -9.51
C TYR A 72 -10.49 10.37 -9.64
N LEU A 73 -9.81 11.06 -8.71
CA LEU A 73 -9.66 12.52 -8.76
C LEU A 73 -8.88 12.99 -9.98
N LEU A 74 -7.81 12.27 -10.36
CA LEU A 74 -7.05 12.56 -11.57
C LEU A 74 -7.92 12.35 -12.81
N TYR A 75 -8.62 11.22 -12.92
CA TYR A 75 -9.55 10.94 -14.01
C TYR A 75 -10.61 12.03 -14.16
N LYS A 76 -11.27 12.41 -13.05
CA LYS A 76 -12.25 13.50 -13.03
C LYS A 76 -11.65 14.84 -13.46
N SER A 77 -10.41 15.13 -13.04
CA SER A 77 -9.71 16.36 -13.42
C SER A 77 -9.28 16.39 -14.89
N LEU A 78 -9.01 15.24 -15.50
CA LEU A 78 -8.72 15.13 -16.93
C LEU A 78 -10.00 15.31 -17.73
N ARG A 79 -11.09 14.62 -17.34
CA ARG A 79 -12.39 14.68 -18.02
C ARG A 79 -13.05 16.06 -17.98
N LYS A 80 -12.92 16.82 -16.89
CA LYS A 80 -13.48 18.20 -16.80
C LYS A 80 -12.78 19.21 -17.74
N ASN A 81 -11.65 18.83 -18.31
CA ASN A 81 -10.78 19.72 -19.07
C ASN A 81 -10.74 19.39 -20.57
N ASN A 82 -11.47 18.35 -20.98
CA ASN A 82 -11.89 18.05 -22.35
C ASN A 82 -13.34 18.51 -22.50
#